data_AF-A0A962EFW1-F1
#
_entry.id   AF-A0A962EFW1-F1
#
_cell.length_a   1.000
_cell.length_b   1.000
_cell.length_c   1.000
_cell.angle_alpha   90.00
_cell.angle_beta   90.00
_cell.angle_gamma   90.00
#
_symmetry.space_group_name_H-M   'P 1'
#
loop_
_entity.id
_entity.type
_entity.pdbx_description
1 polymer ?
#
loop_
_entity_poly.entity_id
_entity_poly.type
_entity_poly.pdbx_seq_one_letter_code
_entity_poly.pdbx_strand_id
1 'polypeptide(L)'
;MSNYLASLAEQRCHLSADEILWEVAEAFDESEPESSAHRHPRALELRELVRFCTQDSIAPWLRGERDALHRALRFARKIGADDVAALLSSALDGVPQADAVFTVGMKGQKPEILTVTPDDATMFDGKDWGSTDIALSLAMDDFCEAVVDELVAAKDTFSLDVPRARRQRETADARIKASAIQDSAAALFKRLITAPNPRVLAANAEDAERGLTHRALTLPVMHIAYAGISDDTVAELRRKHGTAADELLSVYQRHNGAELFQFEGESGFCLAPEREWPELLAQAIDWAETVTWQDATDEIPAYLYTAIAFGYIPGDSERWLLITEGQHAGKIMLSDTDLIEDQPRFESFSQFAATLLNDAGRVIGSGGYIRYLVGEDELYPIRLSDD
;
A
#
# COMPACT_ATOMS: atom_id res chain seq x y z
N MET A 1 27.95 2.37 3.84
CA MET A 1 26.51 2.06 3.87
C MET A 1 25.87 3.17 4.68
N SER A 2 24.83 3.81 4.16
CA SER A 2 24.10 4.83 4.91
C SER A 2 23.35 4.15 6.05
N ASN A 3 23.40 4.71 7.26
CA ASN A 3 22.59 4.21 8.38
C ASN A 3 21.12 4.44 8.06
N TYR A 4 20.28 3.41 8.14
CA TYR A 4 18.84 3.52 7.88
C TYR A 4 18.17 4.55 8.80
N LEU A 5 18.62 4.66 10.06
CA LEU A 5 18.11 5.67 11.00
C LEU A 5 18.23 7.11 10.50
N ALA A 6 19.20 7.39 9.62
CA ALA A 6 19.39 8.73 9.07
C ALA A 6 18.31 9.11 8.05
N SER A 7 17.69 8.14 7.36
CA SER A 7 16.60 8.41 6.41
C SER A 7 15.25 8.57 7.07
N LEU A 8 15.05 8.09 8.31
CA LEU A 8 13.78 8.18 9.03
C LEU A 8 13.29 9.64 9.17
N ALA A 9 14.20 10.59 9.35
CA ALA A 9 13.85 12.02 9.47
C ALA A 9 13.20 12.59 8.20
N GLU A 10 13.63 12.13 7.03
CA GLU A 10 13.05 12.51 5.74
C GLU A 10 11.70 11.82 5.51
N GLN A 11 11.59 10.56 5.94
CA GLN A 11 10.37 9.77 5.80
C GLN A 11 9.19 10.35 6.58
N ARG A 12 9.44 10.94 7.77
CA ARG A 12 8.39 11.61 8.56
C ARG A 12 7.68 12.75 7.84
N CYS A 13 8.24 13.26 6.74
CA CYS A 13 7.53 14.24 5.91
C CYS A 13 6.39 13.63 5.08
N HIS A 14 6.34 12.31 4.97
CA HIS A 14 5.48 11.59 4.04
C HIS A 14 4.76 10.38 4.66
N LEU A 15 5.28 9.81 5.74
CA LEU A 15 4.73 8.64 6.43
C LEU A 15 4.37 8.98 7.88
N SER A 16 3.34 8.31 8.39
CA SER A 16 2.97 8.33 9.81
C SER A 16 4.03 7.63 10.68
N ALA A 17 4.01 7.90 11.99
CA ALA A 17 4.91 7.22 12.91
C ALA A 17 4.69 5.70 12.93
N ASP A 18 3.44 5.24 12.85
CA ASP A 18 3.12 3.81 12.90
C ASP A 18 3.70 3.06 11.70
N GLU A 19 3.56 3.59 10.48
CA GLU A 19 4.16 3.01 9.26
C GLU A 19 5.69 2.92 9.39
N ILE A 20 6.32 3.99 9.88
CA ILE A 20 7.77 4.00 10.11
C ILE A 20 8.17 2.94 11.15
N LEU A 21 7.42 2.82 12.24
CA LEU A 21 7.74 1.89 13.33
C LEU A 21 7.57 0.43 12.92
N TRP A 22 6.57 0.11 12.09
CA TRP A 22 6.43 -1.20 11.48
C TRP A 22 7.66 -1.56 10.64
N GLU A 23 8.10 -0.67 9.74
CA GLU A 23 9.28 -0.92 8.92
C GLU A 23 10.56 -1.03 9.78
N VAL A 24 10.70 -0.22 10.83
CA VAL A 24 11.83 -0.29 11.76
C VAL A 24 11.82 -1.59 12.56
N ALA A 25 10.64 -2.11 12.94
CA ALA A 25 10.52 -3.41 13.61
C ALA A 25 11.10 -4.54 12.74
N GLU A 26 10.74 -4.57 11.45
CA GLU A 26 11.33 -5.51 10.49
C GLU A 26 12.85 -5.37 10.40
N ALA A 27 13.35 -4.13 10.32
CA ALA A 27 14.79 -3.88 10.24
C ALA A 27 15.54 -4.42 11.46
N PHE A 28 14.96 -4.31 12.66
CA PHE A 28 15.52 -4.90 13.88
C PHE A 28 15.47 -6.43 13.87
N ASP A 29 14.41 -7.03 13.34
CA ASP A 29 14.25 -8.48 13.27
C ASP A 29 15.17 -9.12 12.22
N GLU A 30 15.48 -8.40 11.14
CA GLU A 30 16.43 -8.82 10.10
C GLU A 30 17.90 -8.54 10.45
N SER A 31 18.18 -7.81 11.54
CA SER A 31 19.54 -7.44 11.92
C SER A 31 20.39 -8.64 12.33
N GLU A 32 21.58 -8.74 11.76
CA GLU A 32 22.54 -9.80 12.06
C GLU A 32 22.91 -9.83 13.56
N PRO A 33 23.09 -11.02 14.19
CA PRO A 33 23.41 -11.13 15.63
C PRO A 33 24.70 -10.42 16.07
N GLU A 34 25.63 -10.21 15.14
CA GLU A 34 26.90 -9.51 15.37
C GLU A 34 26.80 -7.98 15.21
N SER A 35 25.68 -7.47 14.69
CA SER A 35 25.49 -6.04 14.38
C SER A 35 25.35 -5.18 15.64
N SER A 36 25.61 -3.88 15.50
CA SER A 36 25.33 -2.91 16.56
C SER A 36 23.84 -2.81 16.91
N ALA A 37 22.94 -3.03 15.95
CA ALA A 37 21.49 -3.07 16.19
C ALA A 37 21.10 -4.19 17.18
N HIS A 38 21.83 -5.31 17.20
CA HIS A 38 21.54 -6.43 18.09
C HIS A 38 22.26 -6.34 19.46
N ARG A 39 23.39 -5.62 19.54
CA ARG A 39 24.27 -5.65 20.72
C ARG A 39 24.36 -4.35 21.49
N HIS A 40 24.09 -3.22 20.83
CA HIS A 40 24.24 -1.92 21.46
C HIS A 40 23.10 -1.72 22.48
N PRO A 41 23.39 -1.33 23.74
CA PRO A 41 22.35 -1.18 24.77
C PRO A 41 21.22 -0.24 24.36
N ARG A 42 21.55 0.88 23.68
CA ARG A 42 20.54 1.81 23.15
C ARG A 42 19.68 1.19 22.05
N ALA A 43 20.24 0.32 21.22
CA ALA A 43 19.49 -0.35 20.16
C ALA A 43 18.50 -1.36 20.75
N LEU A 44 18.91 -2.11 21.78
CA LEU A 44 18.04 -3.03 22.51
C LEU A 44 16.87 -2.31 23.18
N GLU A 45 17.13 -1.16 23.83
CA GLU A 45 16.08 -0.34 24.44
C GLU A 45 15.08 0.17 23.39
N LEU A 46 15.56 0.71 22.27
CA LEU A 46 14.69 1.21 21.21
C LEU A 46 13.93 0.10 20.50
N ARG A 47 14.54 -1.07 20.29
CA ARG A 47 13.87 -2.24 19.70
C ARG A 47 12.65 -2.66 20.53
N GLU A 48 12.74 -2.63 21.85
CA GLU A 48 11.61 -2.98 22.71
C GLU A 48 10.50 -1.92 22.66
N LEU A 49 10.85 -0.63 22.59
CA LEU A 49 9.87 0.44 22.42
C LEU A 49 9.16 0.33 21.06
N VAL A 50 9.91 0.05 19.99
CA VAL A 50 9.35 -0.22 18.66
C VAL A 50 8.40 -1.42 18.71
N ARG A 51 8.84 -2.55 19.26
CA ARG A 51 7.98 -3.75 19.43
C ARG A 51 6.71 -3.47 20.22
N PHE A 52 6.78 -2.56 21.21
CA PHE A 52 5.61 -2.16 21.99
C PHE A 52 4.62 -1.33 21.17
N CYS A 53 5.12 -0.46 20.29
CA CYS A 53 4.25 0.35 19.40
C CYS A 53 3.57 -0.52 18.32
N THR A 54 4.21 -1.59 17.88
CA THR A 54 3.70 -2.44 16.78
C THR A 54 2.95 -3.69 17.28
N GLN A 55 2.54 -3.75 18.55
CA GLN A 55 1.79 -4.90 19.08
C GLN A 55 0.34 -4.57 19.40
N ASP A 56 -0.53 -5.53 19.06
CA ASP A 56 -1.97 -5.38 19.18
C ASP A 56 -2.52 -5.63 20.60
N SER A 57 -1.74 -6.26 21.50
CA SER A 57 -2.22 -6.55 22.86
C SER A 57 -1.16 -6.49 23.96
N ILE A 58 -1.54 -5.99 25.12
CA ILE A 58 -0.72 -5.91 26.34
C ILE A 58 -0.64 -7.23 27.11
N ALA A 59 -1.60 -8.15 26.91
CA ALA A 59 -1.66 -9.41 27.66
C ALA A 59 -0.40 -10.30 27.49
N PRO A 60 0.17 -10.49 26.28
CA PRO A 60 1.45 -11.17 26.11
C PRO A 60 2.61 -10.54 26.90
N TRP A 61 2.69 -9.21 26.95
CA TRP A 61 3.73 -8.51 27.69
C TRP A 61 3.61 -8.72 29.19
N LEU A 62 2.38 -8.68 29.72
CA LEU A 62 2.14 -8.93 31.14
C LEU A 62 2.53 -10.36 31.55
N ARG A 63 2.41 -11.32 30.62
CA ARG A 63 2.73 -12.73 30.83
C ARG A 63 4.24 -13.02 30.85
N GLY A 64 5.01 -12.37 29.98
CA GLY A 64 6.41 -12.75 29.73
C GLY A 64 7.44 -11.62 29.70
N GLU A 65 7.03 -10.36 29.54
CA GLU A 65 7.91 -9.23 29.20
C GLU A 65 7.66 -7.99 30.07
N ARG A 66 7.32 -8.17 31.35
CA ARG A 66 6.98 -7.06 32.28
C ARG A 66 8.09 -6.01 32.42
N ASP A 67 9.36 -6.40 32.32
CA ASP A 67 10.49 -5.47 32.37
C ASP A 67 10.48 -4.48 31.21
N ALA A 68 10.04 -4.92 30.02
CA ALA A 68 9.92 -4.05 28.86
C ALA A 68 8.72 -3.10 29.00
N LEU A 69 7.59 -3.54 29.58
CA LEU A 69 6.50 -2.62 29.96
C LEU A 69 6.94 -1.56 30.96
N HIS A 70 7.79 -1.90 31.94
CA HIS A 70 8.37 -0.91 32.84
C HIS A 70 9.28 0.10 32.11
N ARG A 71 9.94 -0.31 31.02
CA ARG A 71 10.71 0.60 30.16
C ARG A 71 9.80 1.50 29.33
N ALA A 72 8.76 0.95 28.70
CA ALA A 72 7.73 1.74 28.02
C ALA A 72 7.08 2.76 28.97
N LEU A 73 6.72 2.37 30.19
CA LEU A 73 6.19 3.27 31.21
C LEU A 73 7.18 4.39 31.57
N ARG A 74 8.47 4.07 31.73
CA ARG A 74 9.49 5.07 32.00
C ARG A 74 9.65 6.04 30.84
N PHE A 75 9.56 5.54 29.62
CA PHE A 75 9.63 6.35 28.42
C PHE A 75 8.41 7.28 28.30
N ALA A 76 7.19 6.77 28.48
CA ALA A 76 5.96 7.56 28.52
C ALA A 76 6.08 8.72 29.54
N ARG A 77 6.56 8.43 30.76
CA ARG A 77 6.80 9.46 31.78
C ARG A 77 7.90 10.46 31.40
N LYS A 78 8.94 10.03 30.68
CA LYS A 78 10.03 10.91 30.23
C LYS A 78 9.52 11.93 29.22
N ILE A 79 8.64 11.51 28.31
CA ILE A 79 8.12 12.36 27.23
C ILE A 79 6.85 13.13 27.63
N GLY A 80 6.28 12.85 28.82
CA GLY A 80 5.07 13.49 29.30
C GLY A 80 3.77 12.92 28.70
N ALA A 81 3.81 11.70 28.18
CA ALA A 81 2.63 10.98 27.71
C ALA A 81 1.86 10.39 28.92
N ASP A 82 1.16 11.27 29.65
CA ASP A 82 0.54 10.96 30.94
C ASP A 82 -0.55 9.86 30.83
N ASP A 83 -1.34 9.87 29.75
CA ASP A 83 -2.41 8.88 29.53
C ASP A 83 -1.82 7.47 29.32
N VAL A 84 -0.84 7.33 28.42
CA VAL A 84 -0.10 6.07 28.21
C VAL A 84 0.57 5.62 29.50
N ALA A 85 1.21 6.54 30.24
CA ALA A 85 1.85 6.22 31.51
C ALA A 85 0.84 5.73 32.57
N ALA A 86 -0.37 6.30 32.62
CA ALA A 86 -1.42 5.88 33.52
C ALA A 86 -1.95 4.48 33.17
N LEU A 87 -2.22 4.23 31.88
CA LEU A 87 -2.67 2.93 31.37
C LEU A 87 -1.65 1.83 31.66
N LEU A 88 -0.37 2.07 31.35
CA LEU A 88 0.72 1.12 31.63
C LEU A 88 0.91 0.87 33.13
N SER A 89 0.79 1.91 33.96
CA SER A 89 0.87 1.74 35.42
C SER A 89 -0.27 0.86 35.93
N SER A 90 -1.51 1.12 35.49
CA SER A 90 -2.68 0.31 35.85
C SER A 90 -2.50 -1.14 35.42
N ALA A 91 -2.02 -1.38 34.20
CA ALA A 91 -1.79 -2.71 33.69
C ALA A 91 -0.71 -3.47 34.47
N LEU A 92 0.39 -2.80 34.82
CA LEU A 92 1.43 -3.37 35.66
C LEU A 92 0.94 -3.68 37.08
N ASP A 93 -0.01 -2.91 37.61
CA ASP A 93 -0.69 -3.18 38.89
C ASP A 93 -1.77 -4.29 38.77
N GLY A 94 -1.97 -4.85 37.57
CA GLY A 94 -2.91 -5.93 37.30
C GLY A 94 -4.36 -5.45 37.22
N VAL A 95 -4.59 -4.18 36.90
CA VAL A 95 -5.92 -3.56 36.79
C VAL A 95 -6.19 -3.22 35.32
N PRO A 96 -7.03 -4.00 34.62
CA PRO A 96 -7.46 -3.66 33.26
C PRO A 96 -8.38 -2.44 33.27
N GLN A 97 -8.50 -1.78 32.13
CA GLN A 97 -9.51 -0.73 31.92
C GLN A 97 -10.93 -1.28 31.97
N ALA A 98 -11.89 -0.40 32.24
CA ALA A 98 -13.31 -0.75 32.16
C ALA A 98 -13.70 -1.07 30.72
N ASP A 99 -14.71 -1.93 30.55
CA ASP A 99 -15.19 -2.39 29.25
C ASP A 99 -15.50 -1.21 28.31
N ALA A 100 -14.87 -1.22 27.13
CA ALA A 100 -15.15 -0.27 26.07
C ALA A 100 -16.54 -0.54 25.48
N VAL A 101 -17.37 0.51 25.40
CA VAL A 101 -18.74 0.42 24.86
C VAL A 101 -18.82 1.27 23.59
N PHE A 102 -18.89 0.61 22.43
CA PHE A 102 -19.04 1.29 21.16
C PHE A 102 -20.52 1.44 20.82
N THR A 103 -20.94 2.66 20.48
CA THR A 103 -22.31 2.94 20.05
C THR A 103 -22.28 3.32 18.57
N VAL A 104 -22.86 2.47 17.72
CA VAL A 104 -22.95 2.72 16.28
C VAL A 104 -24.35 3.19 15.95
N GLY A 105 -24.45 4.35 15.29
CA GLY A 105 -25.72 4.93 14.86
C GLY A 105 -25.76 5.14 13.36
N MET A 106 -26.66 4.44 12.67
CA MET A 106 -27.01 4.77 11.28
C MET A 106 -28.19 5.75 11.24
N LYS A 107 -28.18 6.68 10.29
CA LYS A 107 -29.23 7.70 10.13
C LYS A 107 -30.61 7.04 9.98
N GLY A 108 -31.52 7.31 10.91
CA GLY A 108 -32.87 6.74 10.94
C GLY A 108 -33.01 5.40 11.67
N GLN A 109 -31.93 4.86 12.23
CA GLN A 109 -31.93 3.64 13.04
C GLN A 109 -31.62 3.95 14.52
N LYS A 110 -32.03 3.04 15.41
CA LYS A 110 -31.65 3.13 16.82
C LYS A 110 -30.16 2.77 16.95
N PRO A 111 -29.39 3.50 17.78
CA PRO A 111 -28.01 3.13 18.01
C PRO A 111 -27.90 1.71 18.55
N GLU A 112 -26.99 0.94 17.98
CA GLU A 112 -26.65 -0.40 18.44
C GLU A 112 -25.39 -0.33 19.30
N ILE A 113 -25.39 -1.08 20.40
CA ILE A 113 -24.23 -1.20 21.27
C ILE A 113 -23.43 -2.41 20.79
N LEU A 114 -22.21 -2.17 20.33
CA LEU A 114 -21.28 -3.23 20.01
C LEU A 114 -20.41 -3.51 21.24
N THR A 115 -20.46 -4.75 21.70
CA THR A 115 -19.56 -5.27 22.73
C THR A 115 -18.47 -6.10 22.05
N VAL A 116 -17.21 -5.74 22.27
CA VAL A 116 -16.08 -6.56 21.81
C VAL A 116 -16.06 -7.83 22.65
N THR A 117 -16.01 -8.99 22.00
CA THR A 117 -15.92 -10.27 22.69
C THR A 117 -14.44 -10.57 22.98
N PRO A 118 -14.06 -10.89 24.23
CA PRO A 118 -12.68 -11.25 24.55
C PRO A 118 -12.23 -12.47 23.73
N ASP A 119 -10.98 -12.48 23.30
CA ASP A 119 -10.35 -13.63 22.67
C ASP A 119 -9.15 -14.14 23.48
N ASP A 120 -8.55 -15.26 23.07
CA ASP A 120 -7.41 -15.83 23.80
C ASP A 120 -6.17 -14.90 23.77
N ALA A 121 -6.10 -13.94 22.84
CA ALA A 121 -4.98 -13.02 22.73
C ALA A 121 -5.06 -11.91 23.79
N THR A 122 -6.25 -11.40 24.10
CA THR A 122 -6.46 -10.35 25.12
C THR A 122 -6.59 -10.89 26.55
N MET A 123 -6.70 -12.21 26.75
CA MET A 123 -6.91 -12.81 28.07
C MET A 123 -5.60 -13.09 28.82
N PHE A 124 -5.50 -12.59 30.06
CA PHE A 124 -4.39 -12.91 30.98
C PHE A 124 -4.83 -12.85 32.44
N ASP A 125 -4.44 -13.87 33.22
CA ASP A 125 -4.79 -14.04 34.64
C ASP A 125 -6.31 -13.99 34.92
N GLY A 126 -7.10 -14.56 34.00
CA GLY A 126 -8.56 -14.59 34.09
C GLY A 126 -9.24 -13.22 33.87
N LYS A 127 -8.49 -12.23 33.36
CA LYS A 127 -8.99 -10.89 33.04
C LYS A 127 -8.88 -10.63 31.54
N ASP A 128 -9.84 -9.88 31.02
CA ASP A 128 -9.80 -9.35 29.66
C ASP A 128 -9.03 -8.02 29.64
N TRP A 129 -8.07 -7.92 28.73
CA TRP A 129 -7.27 -6.73 28.52
C TRP A 129 -7.66 -5.95 27.27
N GLY A 130 -8.64 -6.39 26.49
CA GLY A 130 -9.00 -5.78 25.21
C GLY A 130 -9.40 -4.31 25.33
N SER A 131 -10.06 -3.91 26.42
CA SER A 131 -10.39 -2.50 26.67
C SER A 131 -9.16 -1.65 27.04
N THR A 132 -8.12 -2.27 27.61
CA THR A 132 -6.83 -1.62 27.82
C THR A 132 -6.10 -1.43 26.51
N ASP A 133 -6.15 -2.43 25.62
CA ASP A 133 -5.56 -2.38 24.29
C ASP A 133 -6.19 -1.27 23.44
N ILE A 134 -7.52 -1.15 23.45
CA ILE A 134 -8.25 -0.05 22.82
C ILE A 134 -7.85 1.31 23.42
N ALA A 135 -7.78 1.42 24.75
CA ALA A 135 -7.41 2.67 25.38
C ALA A 135 -5.96 3.08 25.05
N LEU A 136 -5.06 2.10 24.92
CA LEU A 136 -3.68 2.32 24.48
C LEU A 136 -3.66 2.78 23.02
N SER A 137 -4.33 2.10 22.09
CA SER A 137 -4.30 2.49 20.67
C SER A 137 -4.80 3.92 20.45
N LEU A 138 -5.75 4.41 21.26
CA LEU A 138 -6.23 5.79 21.20
C LEU A 138 -5.29 6.84 21.83
N ALA A 139 -4.30 6.41 22.62
CA ALA A 139 -3.40 7.29 23.36
C ALA A 139 -1.95 7.25 22.85
N MET A 140 -1.65 6.40 21.86
CA MET A 140 -0.28 6.05 21.47
C MET A 140 0.37 6.98 20.43
N ASP A 141 -0.38 7.83 19.73
CA ASP A 141 0.14 8.70 18.65
C ASP A 141 1.40 9.47 19.06
N ASP A 142 1.33 10.25 20.14
CA ASP A 142 2.46 11.05 20.66
C ASP A 142 3.61 10.16 21.17
N PHE A 143 3.29 8.96 21.67
CA PHE A 143 4.30 8.00 22.11
C PHE A 143 5.07 7.44 20.92
N CYS A 144 4.36 7.02 19.86
CA CYS A 144 4.94 6.52 18.61
C CYS A 144 5.85 7.57 17.97
N GLU A 145 5.38 8.81 17.84
CA GLU A 145 6.18 9.93 17.32
C GLU A 145 7.48 10.13 18.11
N ALA A 146 7.39 10.09 19.45
CA ALA A 146 8.56 10.23 20.30
C ALA A 146 9.55 9.05 20.18
N VAL A 147 9.06 7.82 19.92
CA VAL A 147 9.94 6.67 19.62
C VAL A 147 10.69 6.90 18.31
N VAL A 148 10.01 7.40 17.27
CA VAL A 148 10.66 7.76 16.00
C VAL A 148 11.71 8.86 16.20
N ASP A 149 11.43 9.88 17.01
CA ASP A 149 12.40 10.92 17.36
C ASP A 149 13.67 10.36 18.00
N GLU A 150 13.53 9.41 18.92
CA GLU A 150 14.65 8.76 19.58
C GLU A 150 15.45 7.84 18.65
N LEU A 151 14.79 7.19 17.68
CA LEU A 151 15.45 6.44 16.61
C LEU A 151 16.29 7.34 15.72
N VAL A 152 15.74 8.48 15.29
CA VAL A 152 16.45 9.49 14.49
C VAL A 152 17.65 10.05 15.27
N ALA A 153 17.46 10.38 16.55
CA ALA A 153 18.53 10.87 17.41
C ALA A 153 19.65 9.84 17.63
N ALA A 154 19.33 8.54 17.55
CA ALA A 154 20.29 7.46 17.72
C ALA A 154 21.12 7.11 16.47
N LYS A 155 20.95 7.83 15.34
CA LYS A 155 21.63 7.54 14.07
C LYS A 155 23.17 7.50 14.14
N ASP A 156 23.80 8.16 15.11
CA ASP A 156 25.26 8.14 15.28
C ASP A 156 25.71 7.15 16.38
N THR A 157 24.76 6.46 17.01
CA THR A 157 24.99 5.55 18.15
C THR A 157 25.10 4.10 17.72
N PHE A 158 24.24 3.65 16.81
CA PHE A 158 24.31 2.32 16.21
C PHE A 158 23.82 2.38 14.76
N SER A 159 24.28 1.42 13.96
CA SER A 159 23.78 1.22 12.60
C SER A 159 22.61 0.25 12.59
N LEU A 160 21.56 0.62 11.88
CA LEU A 160 20.46 -0.24 11.47
C LEU A 160 20.48 -0.32 9.94
N ASP A 161 20.34 -1.53 9.40
CA ASP A 161 20.27 -1.72 7.95
C ASP A 161 18.84 -1.50 7.47
N VAL A 162 18.70 -1.07 6.21
CA VAL A 162 17.39 -0.93 5.57
C VAL A 162 16.74 -2.32 5.47
N PRO A 163 15.46 -2.49 5.84
CA PRO A 163 14.80 -3.78 5.77
C PRO A 163 14.71 -4.28 4.33
N ARG A 164 14.65 -5.60 4.17
CA ARG A 164 14.67 -6.29 2.87
C ARG A 164 13.51 -5.88 1.98
N ALA A 165 12.30 -5.76 2.53
CA ALA A 165 11.13 -5.32 1.79
C ALA A 165 11.41 -3.99 1.11
N ARG A 166 11.80 -2.95 1.85
CA ARG A 166 12.22 -1.66 1.29
C ARG A 166 13.36 -1.74 0.28
N ARG A 167 14.43 -2.50 0.55
CA ARG A 167 15.52 -2.66 -0.43
C ARG A 167 15.02 -3.26 -1.75
N GLN A 168 14.09 -4.21 -1.69
CA GLN A 168 13.46 -4.78 -2.88
C GLN A 168 12.62 -3.74 -3.63
N ARG A 169 11.86 -2.90 -2.91
CA ARG A 169 11.09 -1.78 -3.47
C ARG A 169 11.98 -0.77 -4.17
N GLU A 170 12.99 -0.23 -3.48
CA GLU A 170 13.94 0.73 -4.05
C GLU A 170 14.66 0.17 -5.29
N THR A 171 14.98 -1.13 -5.28
CA THR A 171 15.56 -1.81 -6.45
C THR A 171 14.57 -1.92 -7.60
N ALA A 172 13.31 -2.26 -7.32
CA ALA A 172 12.25 -2.32 -8.32
C ALA A 172 12.00 -0.94 -8.94
N ASP A 173 11.90 0.11 -8.11
CA ASP A 173 11.73 1.50 -8.52
C ASP A 173 12.87 2.00 -9.40
N ALA A 174 14.11 1.74 -9.00
CA ALA A 174 15.28 2.09 -9.80
C ALA A 174 15.23 1.42 -11.19
N ARG A 175 14.81 0.15 -11.26
CA ARG A 175 14.68 -0.61 -12.51
C ARG A 175 13.53 -0.11 -13.38
N ILE A 176 12.39 0.22 -12.79
CA ILE A 176 11.23 0.82 -13.48
C ILE A 176 11.63 2.16 -14.09
N LYS A 177 12.21 3.06 -13.28
CA LYS A 177 12.67 4.38 -13.72
C LYS A 177 13.73 4.28 -14.81
N ALA A 178 14.70 3.38 -14.66
CA ALA A 178 15.71 3.17 -15.69
C ALA A 178 15.09 2.68 -17.01
N SER A 179 14.15 1.73 -16.95
CA SER A 179 13.46 1.21 -18.14
C SER A 179 12.62 2.28 -18.82
N ALA A 180 11.87 3.09 -18.06
CA ALA A 180 11.01 4.15 -18.57
C ALA A 180 11.79 5.28 -19.26
N ILE A 181 13.06 5.51 -18.87
CA ILE A 181 13.95 6.48 -19.52
C ILE A 181 14.59 5.90 -20.79
N GLN A 182 14.94 4.62 -20.78
CA GLN A 182 15.73 3.98 -21.84
C GLN A 182 14.89 3.54 -23.04
N ASP A 183 13.69 3.03 -22.79
CA ASP A 183 12.81 2.44 -23.79
C ASP A 183 11.53 3.26 -23.94
N SER A 184 10.95 3.29 -25.14
CA SER A 184 9.62 3.87 -25.33
C SER A 184 8.53 2.96 -24.77
N ALA A 185 7.38 3.54 -24.37
CA ALA A 185 6.18 2.80 -24.00
C ALA A 185 5.84 1.62 -24.94
N ALA A 186 5.84 1.84 -26.26
CA ALA A 186 5.58 0.80 -27.25
C ALA A 186 6.63 -0.32 -27.27
N ALA A 187 7.90 -0.03 -26.95
CA ALA A 187 8.96 -1.02 -26.85
C ALA A 187 8.83 -1.85 -25.56
N LEU A 188 8.56 -1.19 -24.43
CA LEU A 188 8.29 -1.84 -23.14
C LEU A 188 7.08 -2.77 -23.22
N PHE A 189 5.98 -2.28 -23.78
CA PHE A 189 4.76 -3.07 -23.96
C PHE A 189 4.99 -4.27 -24.88
N LYS A 190 5.73 -4.09 -25.98
CA LYS A 190 6.12 -5.21 -26.86
C LYS A 190 6.93 -6.26 -26.10
N ARG A 191 7.89 -5.86 -25.25
CA ARG A 191 8.67 -6.79 -24.43
C ARG A 191 7.78 -7.57 -23.46
N LEU A 192 6.81 -6.91 -22.82
CA LEU A 192 5.84 -7.56 -21.94
C LEU A 192 5.06 -8.66 -22.68
N ILE A 193 4.37 -8.32 -23.77
CA ILE A 193 3.48 -9.29 -24.46
C ILE A 193 4.25 -10.41 -25.18
N THR A 194 5.55 -10.22 -25.45
CA THR A 194 6.42 -11.22 -26.08
C THR A 194 7.32 -11.95 -25.08
N ALA A 195 7.18 -11.68 -23.78
CA ALA A 195 8.00 -12.28 -22.75
C ALA A 195 7.85 -13.81 -22.75
N PRO A 196 8.95 -14.58 -22.73
CA PRO A 196 8.86 -16.03 -22.66
C PRO A 196 8.44 -16.45 -21.25
N ASN A 197 7.34 -17.22 -21.15
CA ASN A 197 6.80 -17.75 -19.89
C ASN A 197 6.53 -16.66 -18.82
N PRO A 198 5.63 -15.70 -19.10
CA PRO A 198 5.32 -14.66 -18.12
C PRO A 198 4.69 -15.28 -16.87
N ARG A 199 4.98 -14.70 -15.71
CA ARG A 199 4.59 -15.24 -14.40
C ARG A 199 4.15 -14.12 -13.47
N VAL A 200 3.21 -14.44 -12.59
CA VAL A 200 2.77 -13.57 -11.49
C VAL A 200 2.96 -14.30 -10.17
N LEU A 201 3.34 -13.57 -9.14
CA LEU A 201 3.41 -14.07 -7.77
C LEU A 201 2.06 -13.79 -7.09
N ALA A 202 1.43 -14.82 -6.52
CA ALA A 202 0.11 -14.70 -5.89
C ALA A 202 0.05 -15.52 -4.58
N ALA A 203 -0.70 -15.05 -3.58
CA ALA A 203 -0.91 -15.74 -2.31
C ALA A 203 -2.37 -15.65 -1.86
N ASN A 204 -2.79 -16.41 -0.85
CA ASN A 204 -4.11 -16.22 -0.24
C ASN A 204 -4.24 -14.79 0.35
N ALA A 205 -5.47 -14.35 0.64
CA ALA A 205 -5.73 -12.98 1.10
C ALA A 205 -4.86 -12.58 2.30
N GLU A 206 -4.81 -13.40 3.35
CA GLU A 206 -4.03 -13.13 4.58
C GLU A 206 -2.53 -13.00 4.31
N ASP A 207 -1.96 -13.90 3.51
CA ASP A 207 -0.54 -13.87 3.16
C ASP A 207 -0.22 -12.73 2.17
N ALA A 208 -1.15 -12.37 1.28
CA ALA A 208 -1.00 -11.26 0.34
C ALA A 208 -1.06 -9.90 1.05
N GLU A 209 -2.03 -9.70 1.97
CA GLU A 209 -2.12 -8.53 2.85
C GLU A 209 -0.87 -8.36 3.70
N ARG A 210 -0.30 -9.47 4.20
CA ARG A 210 0.94 -9.45 4.99
C ARG A 210 2.23 -9.45 4.15
N GLY A 211 2.13 -9.36 2.83
CA GLY A 211 3.30 -9.37 1.94
C GLY A 211 4.19 -10.62 2.08
N LEU A 212 3.65 -11.76 2.52
CA LEU A 212 4.40 -12.99 2.83
C LEU A 212 4.80 -13.77 1.56
N THR A 213 5.66 -13.15 0.77
CA THR A 213 6.14 -13.62 -0.55
C THR A 213 6.75 -15.04 -0.52
N HIS A 214 7.25 -15.51 0.62
CA HIS A 214 7.82 -16.85 0.78
C HIS A 214 6.77 -17.98 0.74
N ARG A 215 5.49 -17.66 0.97
CA ARG A 215 4.36 -18.61 0.87
C ARG A 215 3.62 -18.50 -0.46
N ALA A 216 4.02 -17.55 -1.28
CA ALA A 216 3.37 -17.25 -2.52
C ALA A 216 3.63 -18.32 -3.59
N LEU A 217 2.63 -18.51 -4.43
CA LEU A 217 2.69 -19.35 -5.61
C LEU A 217 3.04 -18.51 -6.84
N THR A 218 3.88 -19.07 -7.70
CA THR A 218 4.21 -18.46 -8.98
C THR A 218 3.32 -19.04 -10.07
N LEU A 219 2.36 -18.25 -10.53
CA LEU A 219 1.38 -18.65 -11.54
C LEU A 219 1.91 -18.37 -12.96
N PRO A 220 1.83 -19.33 -13.89
CA PRO A 220 2.13 -19.08 -15.29
C PRO A 220 0.97 -18.32 -15.92
N VAL A 221 1.23 -17.15 -16.49
CA VAL A 221 0.17 -16.33 -17.11
C VAL A 221 0.37 -16.24 -18.62
N MET A 222 -0.59 -15.63 -19.31
CA MET A 222 -0.51 -15.31 -20.73
C MET A 222 -0.89 -13.84 -20.98
N HIS A 223 -0.52 -13.34 -22.16
CA HIS A 223 -0.93 -12.04 -22.65
C HIS A 223 -1.58 -12.21 -24.02
N ILE A 224 -2.75 -11.60 -24.23
CA ILE A 224 -3.45 -11.57 -25.51
C ILE A 224 -3.49 -10.11 -25.96
N ALA A 225 -2.67 -9.76 -26.94
CA ALA A 225 -2.65 -8.42 -27.51
C ALA A 225 -3.51 -8.36 -28.78
N TYR A 226 -4.26 -7.28 -28.94
CA TYR A 226 -5.08 -7.05 -30.14
C TYR A 226 -4.27 -6.37 -31.26
N ALA A 227 -4.84 -6.35 -32.47
CA ALA A 227 -4.22 -5.67 -33.60
C ALA A 227 -4.18 -4.15 -33.37
N GLY A 228 -3.13 -3.48 -33.85
CA GLY A 228 -3.01 -2.02 -33.76
C GLY A 228 -4.01 -1.25 -34.61
N ILE A 229 -4.17 0.05 -34.31
CA ILE A 229 -4.96 0.99 -35.11
C ILE A 229 -4.15 1.61 -36.26
N SER A 230 -4.85 2.15 -37.26
CA SER A 230 -4.23 2.81 -38.42
C SER A 230 -3.61 4.16 -38.05
N ASP A 231 -2.67 4.63 -38.88
CA ASP A 231 -2.02 5.94 -38.73
C ASP A 231 -3.03 7.10 -38.76
N ASP A 232 -4.10 6.96 -39.56
CA ASP A 232 -5.18 7.97 -39.64
C ASP A 232 -5.94 8.07 -38.31
N THR A 233 -6.29 6.94 -37.69
CA THR A 233 -6.93 6.89 -36.37
C THR A 233 -6.00 7.46 -35.30
N VAL A 234 -4.70 7.12 -35.32
CA VAL A 234 -3.70 7.69 -34.40
C VAL A 234 -3.63 9.21 -34.55
N ALA A 235 -3.60 9.73 -35.78
CA ALA A 235 -3.56 11.16 -36.04
C ALA A 235 -4.84 11.88 -35.56
N GLU A 236 -6.00 11.24 -35.67
CA GLU A 236 -7.25 11.75 -35.12
C GLU A 236 -7.24 11.82 -33.59
N LEU A 237 -6.87 10.71 -32.94
CA LEU A 237 -6.81 10.65 -31.48
C LEU A 237 -5.79 11.65 -30.92
N ARG A 238 -4.63 11.82 -31.58
CA ARG A 238 -3.64 12.84 -31.19
C ARG A 238 -4.18 14.27 -31.31
N ARG A 239 -4.97 14.57 -32.35
CA ARG A 239 -5.63 15.89 -32.46
C ARG A 239 -6.65 16.12 -31.35
N LYS A 240 -7.34 15.06 -30.91
CA LYS A 240 -8.36 15.12 -29.86
C LYS A 240 -7.78 15.26 -28.46
N HIS A 241 -6.72 14.51 -28.14
CA HIS A 241 -6.19 14.38 -26.78
C HIS A 241 -4.83 15.07 -26.55
N GLY A 242 -4.27 15.69 -27.59
CA GLY A 242 -3.01 16.41 -27.51
C GLY A 242 -1.78 15.50 -27.33
N THR A 243 -0.64 16.13 -27.01
CA THR A 243 0.65 15.43 -26.87
C THR A 243 0.75 14.59 -25.60
N ALA A 244 -0.08 14.85 -24.59
CA ALA A 244 -0.16 14.03 -23.38
C ALA A 244 -0.50 12.56 -23.69
N ALA A 245 -1.21 12.31 -24.79
CA ALA A 245 -1.59 10.97 -25.23
C ALA A 245 -0.51 10.25 -26.07
N ASP A 246 0.61 10.89 -26.43
CA ASP A 246 1.53 10.37 -27.45
C ASP A 246 2.13 9.00 -27.11
N GLU A 247 2.49 8.77 -25.84
CA GLU A 247 3.06 7.49 -25.40
C GLU A 247 2.03 6.35 -25.48
N LEU A 248 0.82 6.57 -25.00
CA LEU A 248 -0.30 5.63 -25.12
C LEU A 248 -0.61 5.33 -26.58
N LEU A 249 -0.73 6.37 -27.42
CA LEU A 249 -1.01 6.21 -28.85
C LEU A 249 0.09 5.46 -29.60
N SER A 250 1.35 5.57 -29.17
CA SER A 250 2.45 4.78 -29.73
C SER A 250 2.29 3.27 -29.48
N VAL A 251 1.68 2.90 -28.35
CA VAL A 251 1.33 1.51 -28.03
C VAL A 251 0.14 1.08 -28.88
N TYR A 252 -0.90 1.91 -28.98
CA TYR A 252 -2.14 1.59 -29.71
C TYR A 252 -1.93 1.44 -31.21
N GLN A 253 -0.98 2.17 -31.80
CA GLN A 253 -0.55 1.98 -33.18
C GLN A 253 -0.09 0.53 -33.46
N ARG A 254 0.38 -0.20 -32.44
CA ARG A 254 0.82 -1.60 -32.55
C ARG A 254 -0.19 -2.59 -31.96
N HIS A 255 -0.82 -2.21 -30.85
CA HIS A 255 -1.72 -3.05 -30.07
C HIS A 255 -2.88 -2.21 -29.52
N ASN A 256 -4.04 -2.27 -30.16
CA ASN A 256 -5.24 -1.55 -29.75
C ASN A 256 -5.97 -2.28 -28.62
N GLY A 257 -5.34 -2.31 -27.45
CA GLY A 257 -5.80 -3.08 -26.31
C GLY A 257 -5.15 -4.46 -26.17
N ALA A 258 -5.34 -5.04 -24.99
CA ALA A 258 -4.80 -6.33 -24.60
C ALA A 258 -5.45 -6.86 -23.32
N GLU A 259 -5.51 -8.17 -23.19
CA GLU A 259 -5.74 -8.88 -21.93
C GLU A 259 -4.38 -9.32 -21.38
N LEU A 260 -4.01 -8.83 -20.19
CA LEU A 260 -2.72 -9.08 -19.57
C LEU A 260 -2.85 -9.95 -18.32
N PHE A 261 -1.82 -10.76 -18.07
CA PHE A 261 -1.73 -11.65 -16.93
C PHE A 261 -2.92 -12.60 -16.82
N GLN A 262 -3.31 -13.17 -17.96
CA GLN A 262 -4.43 -14.09 -18.05
C GLN A 262 -4.05 -15.45 -17.44
N PHE A 263 -4.89 -15.96 -16.55
CA PHE A 263 -4.78 -17.29 -15.96
C PHE A 263 -6.17 -17.94 -15.93
N GLU A 264 -6.29 -19.14 -16.52
CA GLU A 264 -7.56 -19.89 -16.61
C GLU A 264 -8.78 -19.10 -17.13
N GLY A 265 -8.54 -18.08 -17.97
CA GLY A 265 -9.57 -17.24 -18.58
C GLY A 265 -9.83 -15.92 -17.84
N GLU A 266 -9.27 -15.76 -16.65
CA GLU A 266 -9.36 -14.51 -15.88
C GLU A 266 -8.17 -13.61 -16.20
N SER A 267 -8.44 -12.35 -16.54
CA SER A 267 -7.41 -11.35 -16.85
C SER A 267 -7.06 -10.52 -15.62
N GLY A 268 -5.77 -10.36 -15.34
CA GLY A 268 -5.31 -9.49 -14.25
C GLY A 268 -5.37 -7.99 -14.61
N PHE A 269 -5.29 -7.64 -15.89
CA PHE A 269 -5.47 -6.27 -16.36
C PHE A 269 -5.93 -6.24 -17.81
N CYS A 270 -6.89 -5.38 -18.12
CA CYS A 270 -7.37 -5.16 -19.47
C CYS A 270 -6.97 -3.76 -19.94
N LEU A 271 -6.18 -3.71 -21.00
CA LEU A 271 -5.97 -2.50 -21.80
C LEU A 271 -7.12 -2.42 -22.81
N ALA A 272 -8.01 -1.45 -22.64
CA ALA A 272 -9.24 -1.36 -23.41
C ALA A 272 -8.98 -0.81 -24.82
N PRO A 273 -9.56 -1.38 -25.89
CA PRO A 273 -9.56 -0.77 -27.21
C PRO A 273 -10.04 0.70 -27.18
N GLU A 274 -9.50 1.53 -28.07
CA GLU A 274 -9.79 2.97 -28.14
C GLU A 274 -11.28 3.31 -28.22
N ARG A 275 -12.07 2.44 -28.88
CA ARG A 275 -13.52 2.59 -29.00
C ARG A 275 -14.28 2.45 -27.68
N GLU A 276 -13.68 1.81 -26.67
CA GLU A 276 -14.28 1.55 -25.35
C GLU A 276 -13.93 2.66 -24.33
N TRP A 277 -12.92 3.49 -24.61
CA TRP A 277 -12.53 4.59 -23.72
C TRP A 277 -13.67 5.52 -23.31
N PRO A 278 -14.60 5.95 -24.19
CA PRO A 278 -15.70 6.83 -23.78
C PRO A 278 -16.66 6.18 -22.79
N GLU A 279 -16.91 4.87 -22.92
CA GLU A 279 -17.78 4.13 -22.01
C GLU A 279 -17.12 3.96 -20.65
N LEU A 280 -15.83 3.58 -20.62
CA LEU A 280 -15.08 3.48 -19.37
C LEU A 280 -14.95 4.84 -18.67
N LEU A 281 -14.78 5.92 -19.42
CA LEU A 281 -14.74 7.27 -18.86
C LEU A 281 -16.10 7.66 -18.26
N ALA A 282 -17.20 7.35 -18.95
CA ALA A 282 -18.53 7.61 -18.43
C ALA A 282 -18.80 6.86 -17.12
N GLN A 283 -18.31 5.62 -17.00
CA GLN A 283 -18.39 4.86 -15.74
C GLN A 283 -17.57 5.50 -14.62
N ALA A 284 -16.36 5.98 -14.91
CA ALA A 284 -15.53 6.69 -13.92
C ALA A 284 -16.20 7.98 -13.42
N ILE A 285 -16.81 8.76 -14.34
CA ILE A 285 -17.55 9.97 -14.00
C ILE A 285 -18.80 9.65 -13.18
N ASP A 286 -19.58 8.64 -13.57
CA ASP A 286 -20.77 8.21 -12.83
C ASP A 286 -20.42 7.79 -11.39
N TRP A 287 -19.33 7.03 -11.21
CA TRP A 287 -18.84 6.68 -9.88
C TRP A 287 -18.43 7.92 -9.06
N ALA A 288 -17.66 8.83 -9.66
CA ALA A 288 -17.25 10.08 -9.02
C ALA A 288 -18.48 10.91 -8.58
N GLU A 289 -19.51 11.00 -9.41
CA GLU A 289 -20.73 11.78 -9.15
C GLU A 289 -21.68 11.11 -8.14
N THR A 290 -21.69 9.78 -8.04
CA THR A 290 -22.68 9.04 -7.24
C THR A 290 -22.13 8.43 -5.96
N VAL A 291 -20.82 8.27 -5.85
CA VAL A 291 -20.16 7.65 -4.70
C VAL A 291 -19.19 8.63 -4.05
N THR A 292 -18.14 9.02 -4.78
CA THR A 292 -17.00 9.73 -4.20
C THR A 292 -17.31 11.18 -3.82
N TRP A 293 -17.89 11.94 -4.74
CA TRP A 293 -18.26 13.35 -4.57
C TRP A 293 -19.78 13.56 -4.60
N GLN A 294 -20.57 12.58 -4.14
CA GLN A 294 -22.04 12.63 -4.17
C GLN A 294 -22.63 13.90 -3.52
N ASP A 295 -21.96 14.43 -2.49
CA ASP A 295 -22.38 15.62 -1.74
C ASP A 295 -21.61 16.89 -2.17
N ALA A 296 -20.65 16.78 -3.08
CA ALA A 296 -19.73 17.84 -3.49
C ALA A 296 -19.30 17.71 -4.98
N THR A 297 -20.26 17.48 -5.88
CA THR A 297 -19.98 17.24 -7.31
C THR A 297 -19.20 18.38 -8.01
N ASP A 298 -19.21 19.59 -7.47
CA ASP A 298 -18.41 20.72 -7.94
C ASP A 298 -16.93 20.64 -7.57
N GLU A 299 -16.55 19.72 -6.67
CA GLU A 299 -15.16 19.40 -6.33
C GLU A 299 -14.53 18.34 -7.26
N ILE A 300 -15.32 17.73 -8.15
CA ILE A 300 -14.80 16.76 -9.13
C ILE A 300 -13.75 17.46 -10.03
N PRO A 301 -12.51 16.94 -10.11
CA PRO A 301 -11.47 17.60 -10.90
C PRO A 301 -11.84 17.70 -12.37
N ALA A 302 -11.77 18.92 -12.93
CA ALA A 302 -12.18 19.19 -14.31
C ALA A 302 -11.44 18.32 -15.36
N TYR A 303 -10.19 17.93 -15.07
CA TYR A 303 -9.40 17.08 -15.95
C TYR A 303 -9.92 15.63 -16.07
N LEU A 304 -10.79 15.18 -15.15
CA LEU A 304 -11.45 13.87 -15.27
C LEU A 304 -12.26 13.80 -16.56
N TYR A 305 -13.03 14.85 -16.89
CA TYR A 305 -13.92 14.88 -18.04
C TYR A 305 -13.21 14.83 -19.41
N THR A 306 -11.90 15.07 -19.45
CA THR A 306 -11.09 15.04 -20.67
C THR A 306 -10.08 13.89 -20.70
N ALA A 307 -9.96 13.13 -19.60
CA ALA A 307 -9.03 12.02 -19.47
C ALA A 307 -9.33 10.88 -20.46
N ILE A 308 -8.36 9.98 -20.63
CA ILE A 308 -8.56 8.74 -21.38
C ILE A 308 -8.61 7.59 -20.38
N ALA A 309 -9.78 6.96 -20.21
CA ALA A 309 -9.92 5.72 -19.47
C ALA A 309 -9.44 4.54 -20.32
N PHE A 310 -8.14 4.22 -20.23
CA PHE A 310 -7.47 3.29 -21.14
C PHE A 310 -7.44 1.85 -20.64
N GLY A 311 -7.71 1.60 -19.37
CA GLY A 311 -7.64 0.26 -18.81
C GLY A 311 -8.47 0.06 -17.56
N TYR A 312 -8.66 -1.20 -17.20
CA TYR A 312 -9.43 -1.61 -16.04
C TYR A 312 -8.97 -2.99 -15.57
N ILE A 313 -9.32 -3.29 -14.33
CA ILE A 313 -9.19 -4.63 -13.76
C ILE A 313 -10.58 -5.25 -13.75
N PRO A 314 -10.78 -6.46 -14.31
CA PRO A 314 -12.07 -7.13 -14.26
C PRO A 314 -12.59 -7.29 -12.83
N GLY A 315 -13.85 -6.90 -12.60
CA GLY A 315 -14.46 -6.93 -11.27
C GLY A 315 -14.20 -5.70 -10.41
N ASP A 316 -13.34 -4.77 -10.86
CA ASP A 316 -13.01 -3.55 -10.14
C ASP A 316 -13.86 -2.34 -10.60
N SER A 317 -14.16 -1.43 -9.67
CA SER A 317 -14.87 -0.18 -9.95
C SER A 317 -13.98 0.89 -10.56
N GLU A 318 -12.67 0.86 -10.28
CA GLU A 318 -11.74 1.88 -10.74
C GLU A 318 -11.34 1.71 -12.21
N ARG A 319 -11.06 2.83 -12.86
CA ARG A 319 -10.55 2.90 -14.23
C ARG A 319 -9.17 3.54 -14.21
N TRP A 320 -8.29 3.00 -15.05
CA TRP A 320 -6.96 3.56 -15.27
C TRP A 320 -7.06 4.70 -16.26
N LEU A 321 -6.77 5.90 -15.80
CA LEU A 321 -6.90 7.15 -16.52
C LEU A 321 -5.51 7.64 -16.96
N LEU A 322 -5.40 8.08 -18.21
CA LEU A 322 -4.34 8.96 -18.66
C LEU A 322 -4.90 10.39 -18.69
N ILE A 323 -4.32 11.26 -17.87
CA ILE A 323 -4.74 12.66 -17.80
C ILE A 323 -4.19 13.41 -19.02
N THR A 324 -5.06 14.14 -19.71
CA THR A 324 -4.72 14.81 -20.99
C THR A 324 -4.54 16.32 -20.85
N GLU A 325 -5.11 16.92 -19.80
CA GLU A 325 -5.14 18.36 -19.55
C GLU A 325 -4.89 18.69 -18.08
N GLY A 326 -4.53 19.94 -17.79
CA GLY A 326 -4.30 20.41 -16.41
C GLY A 326 -2.91 20.07 -15.86
N GLN A 327 -2.78 20.14 -14.52
CA GLN A 327 -1.50 19.99 -13.82
C GLN A 327 -0.89 18.58 -13.93
N HIS A 328 -1.74 17.57 -14.17
CA HIS A 328 -1.35 16.17 -14.27
C HIS A 328 -1.27 15.66 -15.72
N ALA A 329 -1.34 16.54 -16.72
CA ALA A 329 -1.29 16.12 -18.12
C ALA A 329 -0.07 15.22 -18.44
N GLY A 330 -0.34 14.05 -19.02
CA GLY A 330 0.64 13.00 -19.33
C GLY A 330 0.82 11.94 -18.23
N LYS A 331 0.25 12.16 -17.04
CA LYS A 331 0.35 11.24 -15.91
C LYS A 331 -0.81 10.25 -15.85
N ILE A 332 -0.63 9.17 -15.10
CA ILE A 332 -1.61 8.10 -14.94
C ILE A 332 -2.14 8.06 -13.51
N MET A 333 -3.45 7.91 -13.40
CA MET A 333 -4.19 7.90 -12.14
C MET A 333 -5.29 6.83 -12.18
N LEU A 334 -5.65 6.28 -11.04
CA LEU A 334 -6.90 5.56 -10.82
C LEU A 334 -8.04 6.55 -10.64
N SER A 335 -9.22 6.21 -11.15
CA SER A 335 -10.37 7.12 -11.22
C SER A 335 -10.98 7.52 -9.88
N ASP A 336 -10.68 6.82 -8.79
CA ASP A 336 -11.20 7.11 -7.46
C ASP A 336 -10.06 7.47 -6.51
N THR A 337 -9.25 6.48 -6.12
CA THR A 337 -8.21 6.58 -5.09
C THR A 337 -7.22 7.73 -5.37
N ASP A 338 -6.58 7.71 -6.53
CA ASP A 338 -5.54 8.68 -6.88
C ASP A 338 -6.13 10.09 -7.15
N LEU A 339 -7.39 10.14 -7.61
CA LEU A 339 -8.08 11.41 -7.87
C LEU A 339 -8.48 12.13 -6.58
N ILE A 340 -8.92 11.39 -5.55
CA ILE A 340 -9.21 11.94 -4.21
C ILE A 340 -7.94 12.53 -3.60
N GLU A 341 -6.82 11.80 -3.72
CA GLU A 341 -5.54 12.19 -3.12
C GLU A 341 -4.80 13.29 -3.90
N ASP A 342 -5.25 13.60 -5.13
CA ASP A 342 -4.56 14.47 -6.10
C ASP A 342 -3.10 14.01 -6.37
N GLN A 343 -2.86 12.69 -6.29
CA GLN A 343 -1.53 12.08 -6.37
C GLN A 343 -1.44 11.09 -7.53
N PRO A 344 -0.71 11.44 -8.60
CA PRO A 344 -0.53 10.53 -9.72
C PRO A 344 0.31 9.30 -9.37
N ARG A 345 -0.18 8.13 -9.74
CA ARG A 345 0.50 6.84 -9.52
C ARG A 345 1.70 6.64 -10.44
N PHE A 346 1.63 7.13 -11.67
CA PHE A 346 2.76 7.12 -12.59
C PHE A 346 2.92 8.46 -13.31
N GLU A 347 4.16 8.92 -13.44
CA GLU A 347 4.54 10.17 -14.10
C GLU A 347 4.37 10.11 -15.63
N SER A 348 4.29 8.91 -16.21
CA SER A 348 4.06 8.72 -17.64
C SER A 348 3.55 7.31 -17.99
N PHE A 349 3.10 7.13 -19.23
CA PHE A 349 2.71 5.81 -19.73
C PHE A 349 3.91 4.88 -19.91
N SER A 350 5.09 5.42 -20.23
CA SER A 350 6.34 4.65 -20.24
C SER A 350 6.66 4.11 -18.84
N GLN A 351 6.42 4.87 -17.77
CA GLN A 351 6.58 4.37 -16.40
C GLN A 351 5.57 3.26 -16.08
N PHE A 352 4.29 3.45 -16.42
CA PHE A 352 3.28 2.40 -16.27
C PHE A 352 3.65 1.10 -17.02
N ALA A 353 4.07 1.19 -18.28
CA ALA A 353 4.50 0.04 -19.07
C ALA A 353 5.77 -0.62 -18.50
N ALA A 354 6.70 0.16 -17.96
CA ALA A 354 7.87 -0.35 -17.26
C ALA A 354 7.48 -1.08 -15.96
N THR A 355 6.49 -0.58 -15.21
CA THR A 355 5.94 -1.22 -14.01
C THR A 355 5.29 -2.56 -14.37
N LEU A 356 4.41 -2.62 -15.37
CA LEU A 356 3.82 -3.88 -15.85
C LEU A 356 4.87 -4.96 -16.16
N LEU A 357 6.01 -4.56 -16.72
CA LEU A 357 7.09 -5.46 -17.10
C LEU A 357 7.96 -5.94 -15.92
N ASN A 358 8.22 -5.05 -14.96
CA ASN A 358 9.22 -5.29 -13.92
C ASN A 358 8.61 -5.63 -12.56
N ASP A 359 7.41 -5.12 -12.29
CA ASP A 359 6.69 -5.22 -11.03
C ASP A 359 5.17 -5.15 -11.27
N ALA A 360 4.67 -6.16 -12.00
CA ALA A 360 3.26 -6.24 -12.37
C ALA A 360 2.32 -6.13 -11.15
N GLY A 361 2.76 -6.64 -9.99
CA GLY A 361 2.03 -6.64 -8.73
C GLY A 361 1.50 -5.26 -8.37
N ARG A 362 2.29 -4.19 -8.54
CA ARG A 362 1.82 -2.81 -8.27
C ARG A 362 0.63 -2.36 -9.12
N VAL A 363 0.49 -2.89 -10.33
CA VAL A 363 -0.64 -2.58 -11.22
C VAL A 363 -1.81 -3.51 -10.95
N ILE A 364 -1.62 -4.82 -11.07
CA ILE A 364 -2.73 -5.79 -10.94
C ILE A 364 -3.21 -5.90 -9.49
N GLY A 365 -2.31 -5.73 -8.52
CA GLY A 365 -2.69 -5.72 -7.12
C GLY A 365 -3.58 -4.54 -6.79
N SER A 366 -3.58 -3.44 -7.57
CA SER A 366 -4.38 -2.22 -7.32
C SER A 366 -5.87 -2.51 -7.18
N GLY A 367 -6.38 -3.55 -7.85
CA GLY A 367 -7.77 -3.93 -7.75
C GLY A 367 -8.04 -4.83 -6.55
N GLY A 368 -9.00 -4.45 -5.70
CA GLY A 368 -9.30 -5.14 -4.44
C GLY A 368 -9.89 -6.56 -4.59
N TYR A 369 -10.13 -7.00 -5.83
CA TYR A 369 -10.90 -8.22 -6.13
C TYR A 369 -10.26 -9.15 -7.14
N ILE A 370 -9.01 -8.95 -7.57
CA ILE A 370 -8.36 -9.91 -8.47
C ILE A 370 -8.08 -11.20 -7.72
N ARG A 371 -8.73 -12.27 -8.16
CA ARG A 371 -8.46 -13.63 -7.69
C ARG A 371 -8.14 -14.55 -8.86
N TYR A 372 -7.07 -15.31 -8.69
CA TYR A 372 -6.72 -16.45 -9.51
C TYR A 372 -7.14 -17.72 -8.77
N LEU A 373 -7.99 -18.52 -9.38
CA LEU A 373 -8.45 -19.77 -8.81
C LEU A 373 -7.45 -20.88 -9.13
N VAL A 374 -6.87 -21.51 -8.11
CA VAL A 374 -5.99 -22.67 -8.28
C VAL A 374 -6.57 -23.84 -7.50
N GLY A 375 -7.34 -24.68 -8.18
CA GLY A 375 -8.13 -25.72 -7.51
C GLY A 375 -9.28 -25.11 -6.72
N GLU A 376 -9.27 -25.25 -5.40
CA GLU A 376 -10.25 -24.62 -4.49
C GLU A 376 -9.71 -23.33 -3.85
N ASP A 377 -8.43 -23.00 -4.06
CA ASP A 377 -7.77 -21.86 -3.45
C ASP A 377 -7.98 -20.58 -4.27
N GLU A 378 -8.29 -19.48 -3.58
CA GLU A 378 -8.31 -18.12 -4.15
C GLU A 378 -6.99 -17.42 -3.86
N LEU A 379 -6.28 -17.03 -4.91
CA LEU A 379 -4.97 -16.38 -4.82
C LEU A 379 -5.02 -14.96 -5.38
N TYR A 380 -4.47 -14.01 -4.64
CA TYR A 380 -4.41 -12.60 -4.94
C TYR A 380 -3.00 -12.24 -5.39
N PRO A 381 -2.84 -11.41 -6.44
CA PRO A 381 -1.53 -10.95 -6.86
C PRO A 381 -0.82 -10.21 -5.72
N ILE A 382 0.46 -10.54 -5.51
CA ILE A 382 1.26 -9.87 -4.49
C ILE A 382 1.86 -8.60 -5.08
N ARG A 383 1.52 -7.47 -4.46
CA ARG A 383 2.28 -6.23 -4.60
C ARG A 383 3.60 -6.40 -3.85
N LEU A 384 4.72 -5.96 -4.41
CA LEU A 384 5.83 -5.59 -3.53
C LEU A 384 5.28 -4.43 -2.70
N SER A 385 5.05 -4.65 -1.40
CA SER A 385 4.16 -3.82 -0.58
C SER A 385 4.43 -2.33 -0.77
N ASP A 386 3.40 -1.54 -1.06
CA ASP A 386 3.49 -0.09 -1.02
C ASP A 386 3.00 0.36 0.38
N ASP A 387 3.72 -0.06 1.43
CA ASP A 387 3.48 0.41 2.81
C ASP A 387 4.59 1.37 3.26
#